data_AF-A0AAE0FVG3-F1
#
_entry.id   AF-A0AAE0FVG3-F1
#
_cell.length_a   1.000
_cell.length_b   1.000
_cell.length_c   1.000
_cell.angle_alpha   90.00
_cell.angle_beta   90.00
_cell.angle_gamma   90.00
#
_symmetry.space_group_name_H-M   'P 1'
#
loop_
_entity.id
_entity.type
_entity.pdbx_description
1 polymer ?
#
loop_
_entity_poly.entity_id
_entity_poly.type
_entity_poly.pdbx_seq_one_letter_code
_entity_poly.pdbx_strand_id
1 'polypeptide(L)'
;MGKIQNVQEKGEKTFNITCANGFDDLRTALLRRGWVESKDPRIFDLKWSLKCKDLNHSKLRPHQIVNHFEQSQSVTTKSGLIHSLHSLRWFEDVNPESFFPRSYDLSSPGEVEAFENDF
;
A
#
# COMPACT_ATOMS: atom_id res chain seq x y z
N MET A 1 37.10 25.18 -6.09
CA MET A 1 37.35 23.74 -6.34
C MET A 1 36.92 22.94 -5.11
N GLY A 2 35.61 22.75 -4.91
CA GLY A 2 35.07 21.98 -3.79
C GLY A 2 34.39 20.73 -4.33
N LYS A 3 34.98 19.56 -4.08
CA LYS A 3 34.49 18.28 -4.61
C LYS A 3 33.11 17.97 -4.00
N ILE A 4 32.09 17.89 -4.85
CA ILE A 4 30.81 17.28 -4.52
C ILE A 4 31.07 15.78 -4.43
N GLN A 5 31.26 15.26 -3.22
CA GLN A 5 31.28 13.82 -2.98
C GLN A 5 29.84 13.32 -2.87
N ASN A 6 29.20 13.06 -4.01
CA ASN A 6 28.08 12.12 -4.11
C ASN A 6 28.65 10.80 -4.63
N VAL A 7 29.48 10.15 -3.82
CA VAL A 7 29.86 8.76 -4.05
C VAL A 7 29.11 7.97 -3.00
N GLN A 8 28.01 7.31 -3.38
CA GLN A 8 27.37 6.32 -2.53
C GLN A 8 28.41 5.26 -2.21
N GLU A 9 28.72 5.07 -0.92
CA GLU A 9 29.51 3.93 -0.51
C GLU A 9 28.75 2.65 -0.86
N LYS A 10 29.47 1.71 -1.45
CA LYS A 10 28.94 0.48 -2.04
C LYS A 10 28.43 -0.43 -0.90
N GLY A 11 27.18 -0.22 -0.45
CA GLY A 11 26.55 -1.02 0.60
C GLY A 11 25.60 -0.27 1.54
N GLU A 12 25.54 1.07 1.48
CA GLU A 12 24.65 1.82 2.35
C GLU A 12 23.19 1.75 1.87
N LYS A 13 22.30 1.23 2.73
CA LYS A 13 20.87 1.20 2.45
C LYS A 13 20.26 2.57 2.69
N THR A 14 19.47 3.04 1.73
CA THR A 14 18.85 4.35 1.74
C THR A 14 17.35 4.25 1.92
N PHE A 15 16.76 5.18 2.69
CA PHE A 15 15.32 5.29 2.81
C PHE A 15 14.82 6.70 2.55
N ASN A 16 13.55 6.83 2.17
CA ASN A 16 12.88 8.11 2.01
C ASN A 16 11.48 8.05 2.61
N ILE A 17 11.09 9.07 3.39
CA ILE A 17 9.75 9.19 3.96
C ILE A 17 9.07 10.39 3.30
N THR A 18 7.91 10.18 2.68
CA THR A 18 7.23 11.26 1.91
C THR A 18 6.70 12.38 2.80
N CYS A 19 6.46 12.11 4.08
CA CYS A 19 6.02 13.09 5.08
C CYS A 19 7.19 13.48 5.98
N ALA A 20 7.72 14.70 5.80
CA ALA A 20 8.85 15.21 6.58
C ALA A 20 8.56 15.21 8.10
N ASN A 21 7.32 15.52 8.49
CA ASN A 21 6.91 15.65 9.90
C ASN A 21 6.09 14.44 10.39
N GLY A 22 6.27 13.27 9.79
CA GLY A 22 5.60 12.04 10.19
C GLY A 22 6.57 10.89 10.37
N PHE A 23 6.09 9.86 11.07
CA PHE A 23 6.79 8.57 11.23
C PHE A 23 8.16 8.68 11.94
N ASP A 24 8.26 9.47 13.01
CA ASP A 24 9.51 9.65 13.76
C ASP A 24 10.05 8.34 14.34
N ASP A 25 9.16 7.46 14.79
CA ASP A 25 9.54 6.13 15.27
C ASP A 25 10.15 5.28 14.15
N LEU A 26 9.58 5.33 12.94
CA LEU A 26 10.11 4.63 11.78
C LEU A 26 11.48 5.21 11.37
N ARG A 27 11.60 6.54 11.31
CA ARG A 27 12.86 7.22 11.01
C ARG A 27 13.93 6.83 12.01
N THR A 28 13.62 6.92 13.30
CA THR A 28 14.51 6.52 14.39
C THR A 28 14.91 5.05 14.29
N ALA A 29 13.95 4.18 13.99
CA ALA A 29 14.16 2.74 13.82
C ALA A 29 15.09 2.43 12.62
N LEU A 30 14.95 3.13 11.50
CA LEU A 30 15.78 2.95 10.31
C LEU A 30 17.20 3.49 10.52
N LEU A 31 17.32 4.69 11.09
CA LEU A 31 18.62 5.27 11.46
C LEU A 31 19.39 4.37 12.43
N ARG A 32 18.73 3.82 13.46
CA ARG A 32 19.33 2.85 14.39
C ARG A 32 19.82 1.56 13.72
N ARG A 33 19.26 1.20 12.55
CA ARG A 33 19.67 0.04 11.75
C ARG A 33 20.80 0.37 10.75
N GLY A 34 21.34 1.58 10.79
CA GLY A 34 22.39 2.05 9.89
C GLY A 34 21.88 2.43 8.49
N TRP A 35 20.58 2.69 8.33
CA TRP A 35 20.06 3.20 7.07
C TRP A 35 20.24 4.72 7.00
N VAL A 36 20.42 5.24 5.80
CA VAL A 36 20.63 6.68 5.55
C VAL A 36 19.37 7.29 4.93
N GLU A 37 18.89 8.40 5.50
CA GLU A 37 17.75 9.11 4.93
C GLU A 37 18.19 9.89 3.67
N SER A 38 17.58 9.56 2.54
CA SER A 38 17.86 10.19 1.26
C SER A 38 17.10 11.49 1.10
N LYS A 39 17.84 12.54 0.71
CA LYS A 39 17.29 13.86 0.36
C LYS A 39 16.60 13.88 -1.01
N ASP A 40 16.99 13.00 -1.93
CA ASP A 40 16.33 12.87 -3.24
C ASP A 40 15.26 11.78 -3.15
N PRO A 41 13.96 12.11 -3.33
CA PRO A 41 12.89 11.14 -3.25
C PRO A 41 12.95 10.07 -4.35
N ARG A 42 13.82 10.19 -5.36
CA ARG A 42 14.01 9.17 -6.42
C ARG A 42 15.07 8.12 -6.05
N ILE A 43 15.94 8.43 -5.08
CA ILE A 43 17.03 7.56 -4.64
C ILE A 43 16.64 6.98 -3.30
N PHE A 44 16.26 5.71 -3.28
CA PHE A 44 15.88 4.98 -2.07
C PHE A 44 15.90 3.49 -2.37
N ASP A 45 16.24 2.69 -1.36
CA ASP A 45 15.97 1.25 -1.32
C ASP A 45 14.60 1.00 -0.68
N LEU A 46 14.21 1.82 0.30
CA LEU A 46 12.88 1.80 0.93
C LEU A 46 12.23 3.18 0.87
N LYS A 47 11.02 3.27 0.34
CA LYS A 47 10.18 4.47 0.50
C LYS A 47 8.95 4.18 1.32
N TRP A 48 8.73 5.01 2.33
CA TRP A 48 7.54 4.96 3.16
C TRP A 48 6.64 6.16 2.88
N SER A 49 5.36 5.87 2.61
CA SER A 49 4.34 6.90 2.41
C SER A 49 3.11 6.62 3.26
N LEU A 50 2.40 7.70 3.62
CA LEU A 50 1.08 7.62 4.23
C LEU A 50 0.01 7.17 3.23
N LYS A 51 0.04 7.72 2.01
CA LYS A 51 -0.97 7.44 0.98
C LYS A 51 -0.36 6.66 -0.17
N CYS A 52 -1.07 5.63 -0.62
CA CYS A 52 -0.71 4.84 -1.80
C CYS A 52 -0.52 5.72 -3.05
N LYS A 53 -1.35 6.76 -3.21
CA LYS A 53 -1.28 7.67 -4.37
C LYS A 53 0.02 8.48 -4.48
N ASP A 54 0.78 8.59 -3.39
CA ASP A 54 2.06 9.29 -3.38
C ASP A 54 3.20 8.39 -3.90
N LEU A 55 2.89 7.13 -4.22
CA LEU A 55 3.80 6.15 -4.77
C LEU A 55 3.43 5.88 -6.23
N ASN A 56 4.43 6.00 -7.11
CA ASN A 56 4.27 5.62 -8.51
C ASN A 56 4.95 4.27 -8.76
N HIS A 57 4.17 3.21 -8.64
CA HIS A 57 4.61 1.83 -8.79
C HIS A 57 5.18 1.52 -10.17
N SER A 58 4.61 2.11 -11.25
CA SER A 58 5.13 1.95 -12.62
C SER A 58 6.56 2.46 -12.82
N LYS A 59 7.05 3.31 -11.91
CA LYS A 59 8.39 3.90 -11.94
C LYS A 59 9.38 3.26 -10.95
N LEU A 60 8.97 2.24 -10.20
CA LEU A 60 9.84 1.56 -9.26
C LEU A 60 10.88 0.71 -10.00
N ARG A 61 12.13 0.79 -9.55
CA ARG A 61 13.18 -0.13 -9.99
C ARG A 61 13.10 -1.43 -9.20
N PRO A 62 13.61 -2.57 -9.72
CA PRO A 62 13.49 -3.87 -9.06
C PRO A 62 14.00 -3.96 -7.61
N HIS A 63 14.97 -3.13 -7.21
CA HIS A 63 15.49 -3.09 -5.83
C HIS A 63 14.68 -2.18 -4.90
N GLN A 64 13.80 -1.34 -5.44
CA GLN A 64 13.07 -0.33 -4.67
C GLN A 64 11.84 -0.95 -4.04
N ILE A 65 11.75 -0.82 -2.72
CA ILE A 65 10.66 -1.34 -1.92
C ILE A 65 9.79 -0.18 -1.44
N VAL A 66 8.48 -0.39 -1.44
CA VAL A 66 7.49 0.56 -0.91
C VAL A 66 6.52 -0.14 0.03
N ASN A 67 5.87 0.63 0.92
CA ASN A 67 5.00 0.08 1.97
C ASN A 67 3.52 -0.07 1.57
N HIS A 68 3.17 0.17 0.32
CA HIS A 68 1.81 -0.04 -0.21
C HIS A 68 1.87 -1.03 -1.36
N PHE A 69 0.86 -1.88 -1.52
CA PHE A 69 0.66 -2.67 -2.73
C PHE A 69 -0.22 -1.90 -3.72
N GLU A 70 -0.02 -2.11 -5.02
CA GLU A 70 -0.97 -1.64 -6.03
C GLU A 70 -2.35 -2.28 -5.80
N GLN A 71 -3.41 -1.56 -6.17
CA GLN A 71 -4.78 -2.07 -6.20
C GLN A 71 -5.32 -2.64 -4.87
N SER A 72 -4.78 -2.19 -3.73
CA SER A 72 -5.23 -2.60 -2.39
C SER A 72 -6.71 -2.30 -2.10
N GLN A 73 -7.38 -1.50 -2.93
CA GLN A 73 -8.79 -1.13 -2.79
C GLN A 73 -9.74 -2.33 -2.82
N SER A 74 -9.34 -3.45 -3.45
CA SER A 74 -10.12 -4.69 -3.47
C SER A 74 -10.39 -5.26 -2.07
N VAL A 75 -9.56 -4.98 -1.08
CA VAL A 75 -9.74 -5.48 0.29
C VAL A 75 -9.79 -4.37 1.34
N THR A 76 -9.34 -3.15 1.00
CA THR A 76 -9.30 -2.01 1.92
C THR A 76 -10.46 -1.04 1.77
N THR A 77 -11.38 -1.27 0.83
CA THR A 77 -12.64 -0.53 0.69
C THR A 77 -13.82 -1.45 0.97
N LYS A 78 -14.94 -0.89 1.44
CA LYS A 78 -16.16 -1.69 1.71
C LYS A 78 -16.68 -2.38 0.46
N SER A 79 -16.91 -1.63 -0.61
CA SER A 79 -17.40 -2.17 -1.88
C SER A 79 -16.40 -3.16 -2.51
N GLY A 80 -15.11 -2.84 -2.51
CA GLY A 80 -14.07 -3.76 -2.97
C GLY A 80 -14.09 -5.09 -2.21
N LEU A 81 -14.16 -5.03 -0.87
CA LEU A 81 -14.18 -6.21 -0.02
C LEU A 81 -15.43 -7.06 -0.26
N ILE A 82 -16.61 -6.42 -0.37
CA ILE A 82 -17.87 -7.07 -0.74
C ILE A 82 -17.67 -7.83 -2.05
N HIS A 83 -17.27 -7.16 -3.13
CA HIS A 83 -17.06 -7.80 -4.44
C HIS A 83 -16.04 -8.95 -4.39
N SER A 84 -14.96 -8.80 -3.64
CA SER A 84 -13.95 -9.85 -3.46
C SER A 84 -14.53 -11.08 -2.75
N LEU A 85 -15.36 -10.89 -1.71
CA LEU A 85 -15.99 -11.98 -0.96
C LEU A 85 -17.11 -12.67 -1.75
N HIS A 86 -17.92 -11.93 -2.53
CA HIS A 86 -18.90 -12.56 -3.43
C HIS A 86 -18.21 -13.46 -4.48
N SER A 87 -16.99 -13.11 -4.87
CA SER A 87 -16.17 -13.90 -5.79
C SER A 87 -15.44 -15.07 -5.11
N LEU A 88 -15.44 -15.17 -3.77
CA LEU A 88 -14.65 -16.15 -3.02
C LEU A 88 -14.99 -17.60 -3.41
N ARG A 89 -16.26 -17.87 -3.75
CA ARG A 89 -16.75 -19.18 -4.21
C ARG A 89 -15.99 -19.76 -5.40
N TRP A 90 -15.29 -18.93 -6.17
CA TRP A 90 -14.47 -19.37 -7.31
C TRP A 90 -13.07 -19.85 -6.91
N PHE A 91 -12.65 -19.53 -5.68
CA PHE A 91 -11.31 -19.82 -5.16
C PHE A 91 -11.35 -20.86 -4.04
N GLU A 92 -12.36 -20.78 -3.17
CA GLU A 92 -12.49 -21.64 -1.99
C GLU A 92 -13.95 -22.03 -1.77
N ASP A 93 -14.16 -23.26 -1.30
CA ASP A 93 -15.49 -23.77 -0.91
C ASP A 93 -15.82 -23.39 0.54
N VAL A 94 -15.88 -22.07 0.79
CA VAL A 94 -16.22 -21.50 2.09
C VAL A 94 -17.34 -20.50 1.91
N ASN A 95 -18.38 -20.61 2.76
CA ASN A 95 -19.47 -19.65 2.79
C ASN A 95 -18.98 -18.31 3.41
N PRO A 96 -18.91 -17.20 2.64
CA PRO A 96 -18.49 -15.90 3.17
C PRO A 96 -19.40 -15.38 4.30
N GLU A 97 -20.68 -15.73 4.27
CA GLU A 97 -21.66 -15.28 5.28
C GLU A 97 -21.39 -15.87 6.67
N SER A 98 -20.53 -16.89 6.79
CA SER A 98 -20.16 -17.47 8.08
C SER A 98 -19.21 -16.58 8.90
N PHE A 99 -18.49 -15.65 8.25
CA PHE A 99 -17.50 -14.79 8.90
C PHE A 99 -17.61 -13.31 8.48
N PHE A 100 -18.39 -12.99 7.45
CA PHE A 100 -18.62 -11.63 6.99
C PHE A 100 -20.14 -11.34 6.93
N PRO A 101 -20.61 -10.22 7.47
CA PRO A 101 -22.03 -9.91 7.44
C PRO A 101 -22.51 -9.72 6.00
N ARG A 102 -23.68 -10.28 5.69
CA ARG A 102 -24.35 -10.06 4.40
C ARG A 102 -24.43 -8.57 4.12
N SER A 103 -24.01 -8.18 2.92
CA SER A 103 -23.82 -6.80 2.51
C SER A 103 -24.11 -6.68 1.01
N TYR A 104 -24.61 -5.53 0.59
CA TYR A 104 -24.98 -5.25 -0.80
C TYR A 104 -24.34 -3.95 -1.27
N ASP A 105 -23.87 -3.90 -2.53
CA ASP A 105 -23.38 -2.66 -3.12
C ASP A 105 -24.53 -1.89 -3.78
N LEU A 106 -25.11 -0.92 -3.05
CA LEU A 106 -26.25 -0.12 -3.52
C LEU A 106 -25.93 0.82 -4.70
N SER A 107 -24.68 0.87 -5.17
CA SER A 107 -24.34 1.52 -6.44
C SER A 107 -24.61 0.62 -7.66
N SER A 108 -24.80 -0.68 -7.45
CA SER A 108 -25.14 -1.67 -8.47
C SER A 108 -26.65 -1.93 -8.48
N PRO A 109 -27.36 -1.68 -9.61
CA PRO A 109 -28.80 -1.92 -9.69
C PRO A 109 -29.22 -3.35 -9.35
N GLY A 110 -28.42 -4.36 -9.72
CA GLY A 110 -28.73 -5.76 -9.41
C GLY A 110 -28.59 -6.09 -7.92
N GLU A 111 -27.65 -5.46 -7.22
CA GLU A 111 -27.50 -5.62 -5.77
C GLU A 111 -28.59 -4.87 -4.99
N VAL A 112 -29.11 -3.76 -5.55
CA VAL A 112 -30.30 -3.08 -5.00
C VAL A 112 -31.52 -3.98 -5.08
N GLU A 113 -31.78 -4.62 -6.23
CA GLU A 113 -32.88 -5.58 -6.37
C GLU A 113 -32.71 -6.79 -5.43
N ALA A 114 -31.48 -7.30 -5.26
CA ALA A 114 -31.21 -8.38 -4.32
C ALA A 114 -31.51 -7.97 -2.87
N PHE A 115 -31.14 -6.76 -2.48
CA PHE A 115 -31.45 -6.20 -1.18
C PHE A 115 -32.97 -6.07 -0.95
N GLU A 116 -33.72 -5.55 -1.93
CA GLU A 116 -35.17 -5.40 -1.86
C GLU A 116 -35.91 -6.76 -1.78
N ASN A 117 -35.35 -7.82 -2.34
CA ASN A 117 -35.94 -9.17 -2.24
C ASN A 117 -35.63 -9.86 -0.90
N ASP A 118 -34.59 -9.43 -0.17
CA ASP A 118 -34.19 -10.01 1.12
C ASP A 118 -34.94 -9.36 2.30
N PHE A 119 -35.51 -8.17 2.14
CA PHE A 119 -36.15 -7.36 3.19
C PHE A 119 -37.58 -6.91 2.84
#